data_AF-A0A9D6PLW8-F1
#
_entry.id   AF-A0A9D6PLW8-F1
#
_cell.length_a   1.000
_cell.length_b   1.000
_cell.length_c   1.000
_cell.angle_alpha   90.00
_cell.angle_beta   90.00
_cell.angle_gamma   90.00
#
_symmetry.space_group_name_H-M   'P 1'
#
loop_
_entity.id
_entity.type
_entity.pdbx_description
1 polymer ?
#
loop_
_entity_poly.entity_id
_entity_poly.type
_entity_poly.pdbx_seq_one_letter_code
_entity_poly.pdbx_strand_id
1 'polypeptide(L)' 'MLKDYLSTKNISFENVFVDQQPDQMQNFVDTCGSMGVPCTHITKDDGTEVNILGFDKEKIDQTLGIT' A
#
# COMPACT_ATOMS: atom_id res chain seq x y z
N MET A 1 -6.43 -10.43 2.45
CA MET A 1 -7.49 -9.39 2.47
C MET A 1 -7.22 -8.27 1.47
N LEU A 2 -6.21 -7.41 1.66
CA LEU A 2 -5.89 -6.34 0.68
C LEU A 2 -5.41 -6.89 -0.68
N LYS A 3 -4.46 -7.83 -0.67
CA LYS A 3 -3.92 -8.45 -1.90
C LYS A 3 -5.02 -9.12 -2.73
N ASP A 4 -5.89 -9.87 -2.06
CA ASP A 4 -7.04 -10.52 -2.69
C ASP A 4 -8.01 -9.48 -3.25
N TYR A 5 -8.26 -8.40 -2.50
CA TYR A 5 -9.10 -7.29 -2.94
C TYR A 5 -8.59 -6.63 -4.22
N LEU A 6 -7.31 -6.24 -4.27
CA LEU A 6 -6.69 -5.66 -5.47
C LEU A 6 -6.70 -6.64 -6.64
N SER A 7 -6.46 -7.93 -6.37
CA SER A 7 -6.52 -8.99 -7.39
C SER A 7 -7.92 -9.11 -7.98
N THR A 8 -8.98 -9.06 -7.16
CA THR A 8 -10.38 -9.10 -7.66
C THR A 8 -10.76 -7.90 -8.53
N LYS A 9 -10.03 -6.79 -8.38
CA LYS A 9 -10.18 -5.58 -9.20
C LYS A 9 -9.26 -5.55 -10.41
N ASN A 10 -8.47 -6.61 -10.65
CA ASN A 10 -7.42 -6.69 -11.67
C ASN A 10 -6.40 -5.55 -11.57
N ILE A 11 -6.11 -5.09 -10.36
CA ILE A 11 -5.12 -4.04 -10.11
C ILE A 11 -3.78 -4.73 -9.89
N SER A 12 -2.77 -4.35 -10.66
CA SER A 12 -1.40 -4.80 -10.47
C SER A 12 -0.81 -4.17 -9.21
N PHE A 13 -0.12 -4.96 -8.40
CA PHE A 13 0.57 -4.49 -7.20
C PHE A 13 1.85 -5.28 -6.97
N GLU A 14 2.82 -4.64 -6.32
CA GLU A 14 4.02 -5.31 -5.81
C GLU A 14 3.82 -5.73 -4.36
N ASN A 15 4.25 -6.93 -4.02
CA ASN A 15 4.27 -7.42 -2.64
C ASN A 15 5.66 -7.30 -2.05
N VAL A 16 5.84 -6.33 -1.17
CA VAL A 16 7.07 -6.18 -0.39
C VAL A 16 6.93 -6.88 0.96
N PHE A 17 7.84 -7.81 1.24
CA PHE A 17 7.96 -8.51 2.52
C PHE A 17 9.12 -7.88 3.32
N VAL A 18 8.79 -6.91 4.17
CA VAL A 18 9.78 -6.12 4.93
C VAL A 18 10.52 -6.92 6.00
N ASP A 19 9.95 -8.05 6.44
CA ASP A 19 10.57 -9.02 7.35
C ASP A 19 11.76 -9.75 6.71
N GLN A 20 11.79 -9.85 5.38
CA GLN A 20 12.86 -10.50 4.63
C GLN A 20 13.90 -9.53 4.08
N GLN A 21 13.62 -8.22 4.17
CA GLN A 21 14.46 -7.17 3.58
C GLN A 21 14.71 -6.05 4.60
N PRO A 22 15.78 -6.15 5.41
CA PRO A 22 16.11 -5.17 6.44
C PRO A 22 16.20 -3.74 5.91
N ASP A 23 16.70 -3.59 4.68
CA ASP A 23 16.86 -2.30 4.01
C ASP A 23 15.51 -1.64 3.66
N GLN A 24 14.47 -2.46 3.43
CA GLN A 24 13.12 -1.97 3.16
C GLN A 24 12.33 -1.68 4.44
N MET A 25 12.77 -2.18 5.59
CA MET A 25 12.13 -1.91 6.89
C MET A 25 12.19 -0.41 7.23
N GLN A 26 13.33 0.24 7.00
CA GLN A 26 13.47 1.68 7.27
C GLN A 26 12.57 2.51 6.36
N ASN A 27 12.60 2.23 5.05
CA ASN A 27 11.74 2.91 4.08
C ASN A 27 10.24 2.69 4.39
N PHE A 28 9.88 1.49 4.85
CA PHE A 28 8.51 1.18 5.28
C PHE A 28 8.07 2.01 6.49
N VAL A 29 8.93 2.15 7.51
CA VAL A 29 8.63 3.00 8.66
C VAL A 29 8.54 4.46 8.27
N ASP A 30 9.43 4.93 7.38
CA ASP A 30 9.46 6.33 6.95
C ASP A 30 8.22 6.70 6.12
N THR A 31 7.71 5.77 5.29
CA THR A 31 6.52 5.98 4.45
C THR A 31 5.20 5.74 5.20
N CYS A 32 5.10 4.64 5.95
CA CYS A 32 3.88 4.24 6.64
C CYS A 32 3.75 4.80 8.06
N GLY A 33 4.81 5.44 8.58
CA GLY A 33 4.88 6.03 9.91
C GLY A 33 4.89 5.03 11.06
N SER A 34 4.85 3.73 10.77
CA SER A 34 4.74 2.64 11.76
C SER A 34 5.21 1.31 11.18
N MET A 35 5.58 0.37 12.06
CA MET A 35 5.81 -1.04 11.70
C MET A 35 4.50 -1.84 11.57
N GLY A 36 3.34 -1.18 11.55
CA GLY A 36 2.04 -1.81 11.42
C GLY A 36 1.80 -2.37 10.01
N VAL A 37 1.46 -3.65 9.94
CA VAL A 37 1.03 -4.32 8.69
C VAL A 37 -0.49 -4.56 8.70
N PRO A 38 -1.16 -4.55 7.55
CA PRO A 38 -0.65 -4.17 6.21
C PRO A 38 -0.48 -2.65 6.08
N CYS A 39 0.43 -2.20 5.21
CA CYS A 39 0.46 -0.81 4.73
C CYS A 39 0.46 -0.81 3.19
N THR A 40 -0.17 0.20 2.60
CA THR A 40 -0.30 0.37 1.16
C THR A 40 0.36 1.68 0.76
N HIS A 41 1.34 1.61 -0.13
CA HIS A 41 1.92 2.77 -0.81
C HIS A 41 1.33 2.87 -2.22
N ILE A 42 0.73 4.01 -2.56
CA ILE A 42 0.12 4.25 -3.87
C ILE A 42 0.76 5.48 -4.48
N THR A 43 1.44 5.29 -5.62
CA THR A 43 1.95 6.38 -6.45
C THR A 43 0.97 6.61 -7.60
N LYS A 44 0.48 7.84 -7.75
CA LYS A 44 -0.40 8.24 -8.85
C LYS A 44 0.40 8.68 -10.06
N ASP A 45 -0.25 8.74 -11.23
CA ASP A 45 0.36 9.20 -12.48
C ASP A 45 0.88 10.64 -12.42
N ASP A 46 0.32 11.47 -11.53
CA ASP A 46 0.76 12.85 -11.29
C ASP A 46 1.97 12.95 -10.33
N GLY A 47 2.51 11.81 -9.89
CA GLY A 47 3.61 11.72 -8.93
C GLY A 47 3.18 11.87 -7.48
N THR A 48 1.88 12.01 -7.19
CA THR A 48 1.39 12.06 -5.81
C THR A 48 1.50 10.70 -5.15
N GLU A 49 2.16 10.65 -4.00
CA GLU A 49 2.26 9.46 -3.16
C GLU A 49 1.22 9.51 -2.02
N VAL A 50 0.54 8.39 -1.81
CA VAL A 50 -0.44 8.21 -0.74
C VAL A 50 -0.10 6.94 0.04
N ASN A 51 0.14 7.11 1.34
CA ASN A 51 0.39 6.02 2.28
C ASN A 51 -0.88 5.74 3.10
N ILE A 52 -1.29 4.48 3.14
CA ILE A 52 -2.47 4.01 3.89
C ILE A 52 -2.02 2.90 4.83
N LEU A 53 -2.00 3.21 6.12
CA LEU A 53 -1.74 2.24 7.19
C LEU A 53 -3.01 1.43 7.47
N GLY A 54 -2.87 0.11 7.55
CA GLY A 54 -3.98 -0.82 7.71
C GLY A 54 -4.74 -1.11 6.42
N PHE A 55 -5.88 -1.79 6.55
CA PHE A 55 -6.80 -2.05 5.45
C PHE A 55 -8.00 -1.11 5.51
N ASP A 56 -7.89 0.04 4.85
CA ASP A 56 -8.97 1.01 4.67
C ASP A 56 -9.47 0.97 3.23
N LYS A 57 -10.51 0.15 2.99
CA LYS A 57 -11.07 -0.06 1.66
C LYS A 57 -11.57 1.24 1.03
N GLU A 58 -12.25 2.09 1.79
CA GLU A 58 -12.84 3.31 1.27
C GLU A 58 -11.77 4.29 0.81
N LYS A 59 -10.72 4.48 1.62
CA LYS A 59 -9.59 5.34 1.26
C LYS A 59 -8.79 4.78 0.08
N ILE A 60 -8.61 3.47 0.00
CA ILE A 60 -7.96 2.81 -1.14
C ILE A 60 -8.77 3.05 -2.41
N ASP A 61 -10.08 2.85 -2.37
CA ASP A 61 -10.97 3.02 -3.52
C ASP A 61 -10.97 4.45 -4.04
N GLN A 62 -11.08 5.42 -3.12
CA GLN A 62 -10.98 6.85 -3.45
C GLN A 62 -9.61 7.21 -4.05
N THR A 63 -8.54 6.64 -3.50
CA THR A 63 -7.17 6.93 -3.97
C THR A 63 -6.91 6.36 -5.36
N LEU A 64 -7.44 5.17 -5.64
CA LEU A 64 -7.30 4.47 -6.93
C LEU A 64 -8.38 4.87 -7.94
N GLY A 65 -9.38 5.68 -7.56
CA GLY A 65 -10.46 6.11 -8.45
C GLY A 65 -11.43 5.00 -8.86
N ILE A 66 -11.55 3.95 -8.04
CA ILE A 66 -12.40 2.78 -8.30
C ILE A 66 -13.68 2.87 -7.44
N THR A 67 -14.69 3.58 -7.92
CA THR A 67 -16.04 3.64 -7.28
C THR A 67 -16.96 2.60 -7.89
#